data_AF-A0A1J1HR34-F1
#
_entry.id   AF-A0A1J1HR34-F1
#
_cell.length_a   1.000
_cell.length_b   1.000
_cell.length_c   1.000
_cell.angle_alpha   90.00
_cell.angle_beta   90.00
_cell.angle_gamma   90.00
#
_symmetry.space_group_name_H-M   'P 1'
#
loop_
_entity.id
_entity.type
_entity.pdbx_description
1 polymer ?
#
loop_
_entity_poly.entity_id
_entity_poly.type
_entity_poly.pdbx_seq_one_letter_code
_entity_poly.pdbx_strand_id
1 'polypeptide(L)'
;MTKKFIALVCMLFVVNLVSADDSDNENTLRCLVKYLKTMGVNEEFFSDVNTQIGSEVDCNSLMDARLTKAYGKIQDKLNSDAFFSKYTDCIMKSIKTETNKVILLQREAIKIHGLGIKVWNYFNQKEHLDGLKKKVEDSINKVASEKCITVY
;
A
#
# COMPACT_ATOMS: atom_id res chain seq x y z
N MET A 1 10.00 -42.43 -6.33
CA MET A 1 9.58 -41.26 -7.12
C MET A 1 8.65 -40.40 -6.24
N THR A 2 9.19 -39.80 -5.18
CA THR A 2 8.38 -39.32 -4.03
C THR A 2 9.14 -38.23 -3.25
N LYS A 3 9.59 -37.18 -3.93
CA LYS A 3 10.19 -35.99 -3.30
C LYS A 3 9.67 -34.65 -3.85
N LYS A 4 8.75 -34.66 -4.82
CA LYS A 4 8.25 -33.44 -5.48
C LYS A 4 6.91 -32.93 -4.97
N PHE A 5 6.24 -33.63 -4.05
CA PHE A 5 4.93 -33.21 -3.53
C PHE A 5 4.98 -32.39 -2.23
N ILE A 6 6.09 -32.41 -1.49
CA ILE A 6 6.18 -31.68 -0.21
C ILE A 6 6.48 -30.19 -0.41
N ALA A 7 7.12 -29.82 -1.53
CA ALA A 7 7.36 -28.41 -1.86
C ALA A 7 6.09 -27.66 -2.33
N LEU A 8 5.04 -28.38 -2.72
CA LEU A 8 3.80 -27.76 -3.21
C LEU A 8 2.83 -27.39 -2.08
N VAL A 9 3.00 -27.97 -0.87
CA VAL A 9 2.10 -27.73 0.27
C VAL A 9 2.57 -26.52 1.12
N CYS A 10 3.83 -26.09 0.99
CA CYS A 10 4.33 -24.92 1.71
C CYS A 10 4.07 -23.56 1.00
N MET A 11 3.51 -23.55 -0.21
CA MET A 11 3.13 -22.30 -0.92
C MET A 11 1.68 -21.87 -0.68
N LEU A 12 0.93 -22.53 0.21
CA LEU A 12 -0.50 -22.28 0.42
C LEU A 12 -0.88 -21.63 1.76
N PHE A 13 0.09 -21.08 2.50
CA PHE A 13 -0.18 -20.40 3.78
C PHE A 13 0.30 -18.94 3.81
N VAL A 14 -0.16 -18.14 2.86
CA VAL A 14 -0.24 -16.67 3.01
C VAL A 14 -1.68 -16.21 2.77
N VAL A 15 -2.64 -16.99 3.27
CA VAL A 15 -4.05 -16.60 3.35
C VAL A 15 -4.34 -16.39 4.83
N ASN A 16 -4.91 -15.23 5.14
CA ASN A 16 -5.16 -14.66 6.48
C ASN A 16 -4.07 -13.76 7.03
N LEU A 17 -4.01 -12.54 6.48
CA LEU A 17 -3.60 -11.38 7.27
C LEU A 17 -4.80 -10.43 7.37
N VAL A 18 -5.41 -10.47 8.56
CA VAL A 18 -6.28 -9.45 9.17
C VAL A 18 -7.68 -9.34 8.57
N SER A 19 -8.64 -10.09 9.13
CA SER A 19 -10.02 -9.58 9.22
C SER A 19 -10.02 -8.46 10.24
N ALA A 20 -10.13 -7.22 9.77
CA ALA A 20 -10.55 -6.10 10.61
C ALA A 20 -12.08 -6.06 10.57
N ASP A 21 -12.71 -5.82 11.73
CA ASP A 21 -14.15 -5.61 11.88
C ASP A 21 -14.75 -4.87 10.69
N ASP A 22 -15.82 -5.43 10.11
CA ASP A 22 -16.42 -4.95 8.85
C ASP A 22 -16.93 -3.50 8.94
N SER A 23 -17.18 -2.96 10.14
CA SER A 23 -17.62 -1.57 10.34
C SER A 23 -16.53 -0.51 10.17
N ASP A 24 -15.24 -0.87 10.30
CA ASP A 24 -14.13 0.09 10.18
C ASP A 24 -13.62 0.24 8.75
N ASN A 25 -13.76 -0.80 7.93
CA ASN A 25 -13.22 -0.82 6.57
C ASN A 25 -14.01 0.09 5.62
N GLU A 26 -15.33 0.18 5.76
CA GLU A 26 -16.15 1.01 4.87
C GLU A 26 -15.91 2.50 5.10
N ASN A 27 -15.94 2.98 6.35
CA ASN A 27 -15.63 4.38 6.66
C ASN A 27 -14.19 4.75 6.28
N THR A 28 -13.25 3.85 6.55
CA THR A 28 -11.85 4.02 6.09
C THR A 28 -11.80 4.17 4.57
N LEU A 29 -12.47 3.29 3.83
CA LEU A 29 -12.49 3.32 2.37
C LEU A 29 -13.07 4.64 1.85
N ARG A 30 -14.19 5.10 2.41
CA ARG A 30 -14.82 6.35 2.02
C ARG A 30 -13.92 7.56 2.31
N CYS A 31 -13.24 7.61 3.46
CA CYS A 31 -12.26 8.66 3.78
C CYS A 31 -11.09 8.66 2.78
N LEU A 32 -10.54 7.48 2.48
CA LEU A 32 -9.45 7.34 1.52
C LEU A 32 -9.87 7.80 0.12
N VAL A 33 -11.03 7.36 -0.36
CA VAL A 33 -11.54 7.73 -1.68
C VAL A 33 -11.83 9.23 -1.76
N LYS A 34 -12.40 9.84 -0.70
CA LYS A 34 -12.62 11.30 -0.64
C LYS A 34 -11.29 12.05 -0.82
N TYR A 35 -10.26 11.67 -0.06
CA TYR A 35 -8.93 12.28 -0.16
C TYR A 35 -8.33 12.10 -1.56
N LEU A 36 -8.37 10.88 -2.10
CA LEU A 36 -7.82 10.57 -3.42
C LEU A 36 -8.49 11.39 -4.52
N LYS A 37 -9.83 11.54 -4.48
CA LYS A 37 -10.57 12.41 -5.40
C LYS A 37 -10.15 13.88 -5.27
N THR A 38 -9.95 14.39 -4.05
CA THR A 38 -9.43 15.75 -3.82
C THR A 38 -8.03 15.94 -4.42
N MET A 39 -7.20 14.90 -4.40
CA MET A 39 -5.86 14.89 -5.01
C MET A 39 -5.87 14.59 -6.52
N GLY A 40 -7.04 14.52 -7.15
CA GLY A 40 -7.20 14.30 -8.60
C GLY A 40 -7.09 12.85 -9.05
N VAL A 41 -7.09 11.89 -8.13
CA VAL A 41 -7.06 10.46 -8.45
C VAL A 41 -8.47 9.96 -8.74
N ASN A 42 -8.73 9.69 -10.02
CA ASN A 42 -10.00 9.16 -10.51
C ASN A 42 -9.80 7.72 -10.98
N GLU A 43 -10.05 6.76 -10.10
CA GLU A 43 -9.95 5.33 -10.40
C GLU A 43 -11.35 4.75 -10.60
N GLU A 44 -11.51 3.90 -11.62
CA GLU A 44 -12.77 3.20 -11.90
C GLU A 44 -13.23 2.36 -10.69
N PHE A 45 -12.26 1.80 -9.95
CA PHE A 45 -12.48 1.06 -8.71
C PHE A 45 -13.24 1.84 -7.63
N PHE A 46 -13.28 3.17 -7.71
CA PHE A 46 -13.91 4.02 -6.67
C PHE A 46 -15.19 4.70 -7.15
N SER A 47 -15.72 4.29 -8.31
CA SER A 47 -16.90 4.88 -8.93
C SER A 47 -18.17 4.66 -8.11
N ASP A 48 -18.26 3.55 -7.38
CA ASP A 48 -19.40 3.13 -6.57
C ASP A 48 -19.31 3.56 -5.09
N VAL A 49 -18.16 4.10 -4.66
CA VAL A 49 -17.94 4.48 -3.26
C VAL A 49 -18.61 5.82 -2.96
N ASN A 50 -19.61 5.81 -2.06
CA ASN A 50 -20.23 7.02 -1.53
C ASN A 50 -19.29 7.76 -0.56
N THR A 51 -18.82 8.94 -0.95
CA THR A 51 -17.88 9.75 -0.15
C THR A 51 -18.55 10.69 0.85
N GLN A 52 -19.88 10.63 1.03
CA GLN A 52 -20.55 11.33 2.13
C GLN A 52 -20.26 10.61 3.45
N ILE A 53 -19.45 11.26 4.29
CA ILE A 53 -18.92 10.71 5.55
C ILE A 53 -18.82 11.80 6.63
N GLY A 54 -18.60 11.36 7.87
CA GLY A 54 -18.48 12.17 9.09
C GLY A 54 -17.33 13.18 9.10
N SER A 55 -16.86 13.57 10.29
CA SER A 55 -15.98 14.73 10.47
C SER A 55 -14.63 14.59 9.73
N GLU A 56 -14.06 15.69 9.24
CA GLU A 56 -12.75 15.68 8.57
C GLU A 56 -11.61 15.21 9.48
N VAL A 57 -11.75 15.47 10.79
CA VAL A 57 -10.77 15.08 11.81
C VAL A 57 -10.61 13.57 11.87
N ASP A 58 -11.73 12.84 11.85
CA ASP A 58 -11.71 11.37 11.89
C ASP A 58 -11.05 10.79 10.64
N CYS A 59 -11.35 11.34 9.46
CA CYS A 59 -10.73 10.92 8.22
C CYS A 59 -9.22 11.19 8.18
N ASN A 60 -8.77 12.34 8.69
CA ASN A 60 -7.35 12.66 8.77
C ASN A 60 -6.60 11.68 9.69
N SER A 61 -7.16 11.38 10.86
CA SER A 61 -6.59 10.41 11.79
C SER A 61 -6.47 9.01 11.16
N LEU A 62 -7.50 8.56 10.45
CA LEU A 62 -7.48 7.27 9.74
C LEU A 62 -6.41 7.22 8.66
N MET A 63 -6.27 8.28 7.86
CA MET A 63 -5.24 8.35 6.82
C MET A 63 -3.83 8.32 7.41
N ASP A 64 -3.58 9.09 8.47
CA ASP A 64 -2.28 9.14 9.14
C ASP A 64 -1.90 7.79 9.74
N ALA A 65 -2.86 7.07 10.34
CA ALA A 65 -2.64 5.72 10.83
C ALA A 65 -2.26 4.75 9.69
N ARG A 66 -2.92 4.85 8.53
CA ARG A 66 -2.62 4.00 7.35
C ARG A 66 -1.25 4.32 6.75
N LEU A 67 -0.90 5.60 6.62
CA LEU A 67 0.42 6.03 6.16
C LEU A 67 1.52 5.58 7.11
N THR A 68 1.32 5.73 8.42
CA THR A 68 2.27 5.28 9.44
C THR A 68 2.53 3.79 9.33
N LYS A 69 1.48 2.97 9.21
CA LYS A 69 1.61 1.52 9.00
C LYS A 69 2.31 1.18 7.69
N ALA A 70 2.03 1.90 6.61
CA ALA A 70 2.65 1.67 5.30
C ALA A 70 4.15 2.01 5.32
N TYR A 71 4.51 3.17 5.87
CA TYR A 71 5.91 3.59 5.98
C TYR A 71 6.69 2.72 6.97
N GLY A 72 6.10 2.27 8.07
CA GLY A 72 6.73 1.31 8.99
C GLY A 72 7.16 0.04 8.26
N LYS A 73 6.28 -0.55 7.43
CA LYS A 73 6.61 -1.73 6.63
C LYS A 73 7.75 -1.49 5.63
N ILE A 74 7.83 -0.29 5.04
CA ILE A 74 8.92 0.05 4.12
C ILE A 74 10.23 0.15 4.91
N GLN A 75 10.21 0.84 6.05
CA GLN A 75 11.37 0.99 6.92
C GLN A 75 11.89 -0.36 7.41
N ASP A 76 11.01 -1.25 7.86
CA ASP A 76 11.37 -2.61 8.28
C ASP A 76 12.06 -3.38 7.14
N LYS A 77 11.53 -3.28 5.92
CA LYS A 77 12.11 -3.93 4.75
C LYS A 77 13.50 -3.38 4.41
N LEU A 78 13.66 -2.06 4.45
CA LEU A 78 14.96 -1.41 4.20
C LEU A 78 15.99 -1.80 5.27
N ASN A 79 15.60 -1.86 6.54
CA ASN A 79 16.46 -2.27 7.64
C ASN A 79 16.86 -3.75 7.56
N SER A 80 15.97 -4.61 7.05
CA SER A 80 16.26 -6.03 6.85
C SER A 80 17.19 -6.31 5.65
N ASP A 81 17.35 -5.34 4.75
CA ASP A 81 18.20 -5.48 3.57
C ASP A 81 19.63 -5.00 3.88
N ALA A 82 20.60 -5.89 3.68
CA ALA A 82 22.01 -5.62 4.00
C ALA A 82 22.57 -4.39 3.24
N PHE A 83 22.08 -4.12 2.04
CA PHE A 83 22.52 -2.98 1.23
C PHE A 83 21.86 -1.68 1.68
N PHE A 84 20.54 -1.70 1.90
CA PHE A 84 19.77 -0.48 2.20
C PHE A 84 19.82 -0.06 3.67
N SER A 85 20.10 -0.96 4.61
CA SER A 85 20.06 -0.69 6.06
C SER A 85 20.81 0.57 6.50
N LYS A 86 22.01 0.80 5.95
CA LYS A 86 22.84 1.99 6.20
C LYS A 86 22.29 3.31 5.65
N TYR A 87 21.27 3.26 4.78
CA TYR A 87 20.66 4.43 4.13
C TYR A 87 19.19 4.60 4.49
N THR A 88 18.62 3.74 5.34
CA THR A 88 17.19 3.73 5.67
C THR A 88 16.68 5.12 6.04
N ASP A 89 17.33 5.82 6.96
CA ASP A 89 16.83 7.13 7.42
C ASP A 89 16.81 8.18 6.30
N CYS A 90 17.85 8.22 5.46
CA CYS A 90 17.91 9.10 4.30
C CYS A 90 16.80 8.79 3.29
N ILE A 91 16.62 7.51 2.98
CA ILE A 91 15.60 7.04 2.04
C ILE A 91 14.21 7.36 2.60
N MET A 92 13.93 6.99 3.85
CA MET A 92 12.64 7.20 4.51
C MET A 92 12.27 8.68 4.60
N LYS A 93 13.23 9.56 4.92
CA LYS A 93 13.01 11.01 4.92
C LYS A 93 12.65 11.51 3.52
N SER A 94 13.31 10.99 2.49
CA SER A 94 13.19 11.44 1.11
C SER A 94 11.96 10.89 0.38
N ILE A 95 11.44 9.72 0.77
CA ILE A 95 10.26 9.11 0.13
C ILE A 95 8.93 9.54 0.78
N LYS A 96 8.94 10.29 1.90
CA LYS A 96 7.75 10.86 2.54
C LYS A 96 7.20 12.08 1.79
N THR A 97 7.06 11.95 0.47
CA THR A 97 6.52 12.98 -0.43
C THR A 97 5.03 12.82 -0.63
N GLU A 98 4.35 13.88 -1.09
CA GLU A 98 2.91 13.83 -1.36
C GLU A 98 2.55 12.79 -2.42
N THR A 99 3.35 12.66 -3.47
CA THR A 99 3.17 11.63 -4.50
C THR A 99 3.18 10.22 -3.92
N ASN A 100 4.14 9.91 -3.04
CA ASN A 100 4.23 8.59 -2.44
C ASN A 100 3.11 8.33 -1.43
N LYS A 101 2.67 9.36 -0.69
CA LYS A 101 1.47 9.24 0.16
C LYS A 101 0.26 8.86 -0.67
N VAL A 102 0.00 9.57 -1.77
CA VAL A 102 -1.12 9.28 -2.67
C VAL A 102 -1.06 7.84 -3.19
N ILE A 103 0.10 7.37 -3.65
CA ILE A 103 0.27 5.99 -4.14
C ILE A 103 -0.01 4.96 -3.02
N LEU A 104 0.49 5.20 -1.81
CA LEU A 104 0.30 4.30 -0.68
C LEU A 104 -1.17 4.24 -0.24
N LEU A 105 -1.84 5.39 -0.15
CA LEU A 105 -3.26 5.48 0.20
C LEU A 105 -4.15 4.86 -0.89
N GLN A 106 -3.83 5.09 -2.16
CA GLN A 106 -4.52 4.48 -3.29
C GLN A 106 -4.44 2.96 -3.24
N ARG A 107 -3.25 2.41 -2.96
CA ARG A 107 -3.06 0.97 -2.83
C ARG A 107 -3.89 0.38 -1.68
N GLU A 108 -3.98 1.08 -0.55
CA GLU A 108 -4.81 0.62 0.58
C GLU A 108 -6.31 0.71 0.26
N ALA A 109 -6.77 1.78 -0.40
CA ALA A 109 -8.17 1.93 -0.82
C ALA A 109 -8.60 0.78 -1.75
N ILE A 110 -7.77 0.43 -2.74
CA ILE A 110 -8.05 -0.67 -3.67
C ILE A 110 -8.10 -2.02 -2.95
N LYS A 111 -7.23 -2.26 -1.97
CA LYS A 111 -7.28 -3.51 -1.19
C LYS A 111 -8.55 -3.63 -0.37
N ILE A 112 -8.95 -2.53 0.30
CA ILE A 112 -10.15 -2.52 1.14
C ILE A 112 -11.40 -2.71 0.27
N HIS A 113 -11.49 -2.02 -0.87
CA HIS A 113 -12.57 -2.19 -1.84
C HIS A 113 -12.63 -3.62 -2.42
N GLY A 114 -11.47 -4.25 -2.59
CA GLY A 114 -11.34 -5.63 -3.08
C GLY A 114 -11.88 -6.74 -2.21
N LEU A 115 -12.20 -6.47 -0.95
CA LEU A 115 -12.75 -7.46 0.00
C LEU A 115 -14.21 -7.77 -0.37
N GLY A 116 -14.44 -8.52 -1.44
CA GLY A 116 -15.78 -8.90 -1.91
C GLY A 116 -15.93 -9.12 -3.43
N ILE A 117 -14.85 -9.00 -4.19
CA ILE A 117 -14.89 -8.93 -5.65
C ILE A 117 -14.80 -10.32 -6.34
N LYS A 118 -15.56 -10.51 -7.43
CA LYS A 118 -15.54 -11.72 -8.29
C LYS A 118 -14.16 -11.95 -8.95
N VAL A 119 -13.83 -13.23 -9.20
CA VAL A 119 -12.51 -13.69 -9.70
C VAL A 119 -11.97 -12.94 -10.93
N TRP A 120 -12.81 -12.46 -11.85
CA TRP A 120 -12.31 -11.73 -13.04
C TRP A 120 -11.74 -10.35 -12.69
N ASN A 121 -12.33 -9.65 -11.71
CA ASN A 121 -11.87 -8.34 -11.28
C ASN A 121 -10.61 -8.45 -10.39
N TYR A 122 -10.34 -9.63 -9.82
CA TYR A 122 -9.14 -9.90 -9.02
C TYR A 122 -7.85 -9.74 -9.83
N PHE A 123 -7.80 -10.19 -11.08
CA PHE A 123 -6.59 -10.07 -11.91
C PHE A 123 -6.28 -8.62 -12.26
N ASN A 124 -7.28 -7.85 -12.69
CA ASN A 124 -7.14 -6.42 -12.97
C ASN A 124 -6.71 -5.64 -11.72
N GLN A 125 -7.35 -5.94 -10.58
CA GLN A 125 -6.98 -5.34 -9.31
C GLN A 125 -5.53 -5.68 -8.90
N LYS A 126 -5.12 -6.94 -9.07
CA LYS A 126 -3.76 -7.39 -8.74
C LYS A 126 -2.72 -6.68 -9.60
N GLU A 127 -2.92 -6.63 -10.92
CA GLU A 127 -2.02 -5.93 -11.83
C GLU A 127 -1.87 -4.46 -11.44
N HIS A 128 -2.98 -3.79 -11.10
CA HIS A 128 -2.96 -2.41 -10.66
C HIS A 128 -2.21 -2.24 -9.32
N LEU A 129 -2.45 -3.12 -8.35
CA LEU A 129 -1.74 -3.13 -7.07
C LEU A 129 -0.23 -3.36 -7.24
N ASP A 130 0.16 -4.24 -8.16
CA ASP A 130 1.56 -4.50 -8.51
C ASP A 130 2.20 -3.28 -9.20
N GLY A 131 1.46 -2.58 -10.07
CA GLY A 131 1.88 -1.32 -10.67
C GLY A 131 2.13 -0.22 -9.63
N LEU A 132 1.22 -0.05 -8.67
CA LEU A 132 1.39 0.91 -7.57
C LEU A 132 2.58 0.55 -6.68
N LYS A 133 2.77 -0.74 -6.38
CA LYS A 133 3.92 -1.23 -5.63
C LYS A 133 5.23 -0.87 -6.34
N LYS A 134 5.29 -1.12 -7.65
CA LYS A 134 6.48 -0.82 -8.47
C LYS A 134 6.84 0.67 -8.44
N LYS A 135 5.86 1.58 -8.52
CA LYS A 135 6.11 3.04 -8.42
C LYS A 135 6.81 3.45 -7.10
N VAL A 136 6.45 2.81 -5.98
CA VAL A 136 7.12 3.05 -4.69
C VAL A 136 8.53 2.48 -4.70
N GLU A 137 8.71 1.26 -5.21
CA GLU A 137 10.03 0.62 -5.33
C GLU A 137 10.98 1.44 -6.23
N ASP A 138 10.49 1.94 -7.37
CA ASP A 138 11.24 2.82 -8.27
C ASP A 138 11.63 4.14 -7.57
N SER A 139 10.73 4.71 -6.76
CA SER A 139 11.02 5.93 -5.99
C SER A 139 12.09 5.70 -4.92
N ILE A 140 12.03 4.56 -4.23
CA ILE A 140 13.05 4.14 -3.25
C ILE A 140 14.41 3.98 -3.95
N ASN A 141 14.44 3.22 -5.05
CA ASN A 141 15.67 2.96 -5.80
C ASN A 141 16.30 4.25 -6.33
N LYS A 142 15.49 5.13 -6.92
CA LYS A 142 15.93 6.44 -7.40
C LYS A 142 16.53 7.30 -6.29
N VAL A 143 15.82 7.42 -5.17
CA VAL A 143 16.31 8.18 -4.00
C VAL A 143 17.61 7.58 -3.47
N ALA A 144 17.67 6.26 -3.35
CA ALA A 144 18.85 5.58 -2.89
C ALA A 144 20.04 5.89 -3.81
N SER A 145 19.90 5.71 -5.12
CA SER A 145 20.98 5.90 -6.09
C SER A 145 21.38 7.35 -6.28
N GLU A 146 20.45 8.31 -6.21
CA GLU A 146 20.73 9.72 -6.56
C GLU A 146 21.05 10.60 -5.36
N LYS A 147 20.54 10.26 -4.16
CA LYS A 147 20.58 11.17 -3.00
C LYS A 147 21.25 10.57 -1.76
N CYS A 148 21.13 9.27 -1.55
CA CYS A 148 21.58 8.65 -0.31
C CYS A 148 22.89 7.88 -0.44
N ILE A 149 23.11 7.20 -1.58
CA ILE A 149 24.29 6.37 -1.81
C ILE A 149 25.42 7.18 -2.44
N THR A 150 25.12 8.03 -3.43
CA THR A 150 26.10 8.88 -4.13
C THR A 150 26.75 9.96 -3.26
N VAL A 151 26.24 10.17 -2.04
CA VAL A 151 26.78 11.14 -1.07
C VAL A 151 27.78 10.47 -0.11
N TYR A 152 27.97 9.14 -0.17
CA TYR A 152 28.87 8.36 0.68
C TYR A 152 30.03 7.72 -0.12
#